data_AF-A0AAV6N4V4-F1
#
_entry.id   AF-A0AAV6N4V4-F1
#
_cell.length_a   1.000
_cell.length_b   1.000
_cell.length_c   1.000
_cell.angle_alpha   90.00
_cell.angle_beta   90.00
_cell.angle_gamma   90.00
#
_symmetry.space_group_name_H-M   'P 1'
#
loop_
_entity.id
_entity.type
_entity.pdbx_description
1 polymer ?
#
loop_
_entity_poly.entity_id
_entity_poly.type
_entity_poly.pdbx_seq_one_letter_code
_entity_poly.pdbx_strand_id
1 'polypeptide(L)'
;MAISKLASLSIFLVLVFTQVRVNVSVDVEAEHVVEVIRPDDSEVSDLKVELDELKSKIQKLESLLDEKSQELKRKDEAIAQKEKIISAKLDSISLLESEIASLQKKGQLDAEEQVVKAYARAHELERQVDDLKRQLEMLNGEKKSWETLANEAEKKMQKAILRLENFQKIHEEQESRIRVTERALEVTKEEMRKAKFEATLKIKELTEVHGAWLPPWLASHYGHFESLIKTHWNEHAKPAIDVAIQKASDKTAQAAKWAEPHVKTVKVKYIPAVKERWLVVKTNVKPHVETLTMKTEEFYQTSKSVITPYAIKSKEAIGPYYLEVKKFSKPYIDQVATATKPHVEKVRVVLKPYTKKLVHAYGKFLKSAAVYHHKVQENWNGLRLLLCWLFLLFCCLIYALPFSGKKQRNLLETLPTMHVVRVKGGIPTSRMAASCYLSSSSAIYLSSHGGFRGY
;
A
#
# COMPACT_ATOMS: atom_id res chain seq x y z
N MET A 1 15.70 21.55 -37.16
CA MET A 1 17.00 22.02 -36.65
C MET A 1 17.70 20.83 -36.01
N ALA A 2 18.97 20.51 -36.15
CA ALA A 2 20.03 20.88 -37.09
C ALA A 2 21.32 20.17 -36.62
N ILE A 3 21.47 18.86 -36.87
CA ILE A 3 22.78 18.19 -37.06
C ILE A 3 22.55 17.18 -38.20
N SER A 4 22.70 17.68 -39.43
CA SER A 4 22.56 16.87 -40.66
C SER A 4 23.36 17.48 -41.82
N LYS A 5 24.56 18.00 -41.52
CA LYS A 5 25.50 18.56 -42.49
C LYS A 5 26.95 18.31 -42.10
N LEU A 6 27.49 17.16 -42.51
CA LEU A 6 28.94 16.95 -42.64
C LEU A 6 29.31 15.81 -43.62
N ALA A 7 28.43 15.54 -44.59
CA ALA A 7 28.61 14.56 -45.67
C ALA A 7 28.86 15.24 -47.04
N SER A 8 29.45 16.44 -47.05
CA SER A 8 29.52 17.30 -48.24
C SER A 8 30.88 17.98 -48.46
N LEU A 9 31.97 17.28 -48.14
CA LEU A 9 33.36 17.66 -48.52
C LEU A 9 34.13 16.43 -49.03
N SER A 10 33.51 15.71 -49.98
CA SER A 10 34.09 14.51 -50.63
C SER A 10 35.01 14.84 -51.82
N ILE A 11 35.11 16.12 -52.21
CA ILE A 11 35.72 16.55 -53.48
C ILE A 11 36.39 17.90 -53.21
N PHE A 12 37.75 17.97 -53.18
CA PHE A 12 38.55 19.15 -53.61
C PHE A 12 40.09 19.05 -53.46
N LEU A 13 40.70 17.89 -53.17
CA LEU A 13 42.19 17.79 -53.05
C LEU A 13 42.83 16.65 -53.88
N VAL A 14 42.41 16.51 -55.15
CA VAL A 14 42.99 15.54 -56.13
C VAL A 14 43.49 16.23 -57.42
N LEU A 15 43.47 17.57 -57.47
CA LEU A 15 44.15 18.36 -58.52
C LEU A 15 45.30 19.15 -57.92
N VAL A 16 46.35 19.40 -58.73
CA VAL A 16 47.66 19.99 -58.35
C VAL A 16 48.56 18.97 -57.64
N PHE A 17 49.52 18.27 -58.26
CA PHE A 17 50.09 18.33 -59.62
C PHE A 17 50.33 16.92 -60.21
N THR A 18 50.24 16.80 -61.53
CA THR A 18 50.86 15.72 -62.33
C THR A 18 51.90 16.31 -63.30
N GLN A 19 52.65 15.44 -63.99
CA GLN A 19 53.74 15.73 -64.94
C GLN A 19 55.06 16.11 -64.23
N VAL A 20 56.24 15.60 -64.64
CA VAL A 20 56.71 15.35 -66.01
C VAL A 20 57.32 13.94 -66.21
N ARG A 21 57.08 13.33 -67.38
CA ARG A 21 57.91 12.27 -68.01
C ARG A 21 58.21 12.73 -69.44
N VAL A 22 59.47 12.69 -69.87
CA VAL A 22 59.89 12.84 -71.28
C VAL A 22 61.04 11.86 -71.59
N ASN A 23 60.97 11.18 -72.73
CA ASN A 23 62.00 10.32 -73.36
C ASN A 23 62.81 11.12 -74.40
N VAL A 24 63.89 10.52 -74.97
CA VAL A 24 64.64 10.77 -76.26
C VAL A 24 66.15 10.59 -75.97
N SER A 25 66.83 9.50 -76.40
CA SER A 25 67.47 9.18 -77.71
C SER A 25 68.64 10.14 -78.08
N VAL A 26 69.74 9.84 -78.76
CA VAL A 26 70.43 8.71 -79.44
C VAL A 26 71.75 9.33 -80.03
N ASP A 27 72.71 8.54 -80.53
CA ASP A 27 73.92 8.92 -81.34
C ASP A 27 75.11 9.63 -80.63
N VAL A 28 76.41 9.24 -80.78
CA VAL A 28 77.35 9.05 -81.94
C VAL A 28 78.13 10.37 -82.23
N GLU A 29 79.45 10.42 -82.53
CA GLU A 29 80.31 9.47 -83.29
C GLU A 29 81.74 9.18 -82.71
N ALA A 30 82.81 9.74 -83.31
CA ALA A 30 84.23 9.35 -83.32
C ALA A 30 85.16 10.56 -82.98
N GLU A 31 86.49 10.62 -83.14
CA GLU A 31 87.39 10.18 -84.23
C GLU A 31 88.89 10.31 -83.85
N HIS A 32 89.76 9.55 -84.53
CA HIS A 32 91.16 9.83 -84.99
C HIS A 32 92.21 10.55 -84.08
N VAL A 33 93.53 10.34 -84.21
CA VAL A 33 94.39 10.63 -85.39
C VAL A 33 95.64 9.74 -85.43
N VAL A 34 96.13 9.50 -86.66
CA VAL A 34 97.38 8.80 -87.04
C VAL A 34 98.52 9.82 -87.19
N GLU A 35 99.77 9.44 -86.87
CA GLU A 35 100.92 10.03 -87.57
C GLU A 35 102.04 9.00 -87.85
N VAL A 36 102.73 9.22 -88.97
CA VAL A 36 103.73 8.36 -89.63
C VAL A 36 104.94 9.23 -89.92
N ILE A 37 106.17 8.67 -89.93
CA ILE A 37 107.24 9.02 -90.87
C ILE A 37 108.45 8.05 -90.72
N ARG A 38 108.91 7.55 -91.87
CA ARG A 38 110.21 6.90 -92.14
C ARG A 38 110.90 7.81 -93.18
N PRO A 39 112.21 8.03 -93.12
CA PRO A 39 113.12 7.31 -94.03
C PRO A 39 114.48 6.99 -93.35
N ASP A 40 115.46 6.31 -93.94
CA ASP A 40 115.63 5.18 -94.86
C ASP A 40 117.16 5.12 -95.11
N ASP A 41 117.67 4.04 -95.71
CA ASP A 41 119.09 3.68 -95.96
C ASP A 41 119.79 2.81 -94.88
N SER A 42 120.52 1.75 -95.22
CA SER A 42 120.54 0.95 -96.46
C SER A 42 121.22 -0.41 -96.20
N GLU A 43 120.49 -1.51 -96.43
CA GLU A 43 120.98 -2.87 -96.74
C GLU A 43 122.19 -3.48 -95.99
N VAL A 44 121.97 -4.06 -94.79
CA VAL A 44 122.58 -5.37 -94.41
C VAL A 44 121.64 -6.17 -93.49
N SER A 45 121.24 -7.37 -93.92
CA SER A 45 120.60 -8.49 -93.16
C SER A 45 119.10 -8.45 -92.80
N ASP A 46 118.28 -9.00 -93.70
CA ASP A 46 116.80 -9.12 -93.65
C ASP A 46 116.18 -9.91 -92.47
N LEU A 47 116.97 -10.47 -91.55
CA LEU A 47 116.45 -11.32 -90.45
C LEU A 47 116.15 -10.56 -89.14
N LYS A 48 116.56 -9.29 -89.03
CA LYS A 48 116.49 -8.54 -87.77
C LYS A 48 115.27 -7.62 -87.68
N VAL A 49 114.78 -7.10 -88.81
CA VAL A 49 113.66 -6.16 -88.87
C VAL A 49 112.34 -6.84 -88.55
N GLU A 50 112.09 -8.06 -89.06
CA GLU A 50 110.91 -8.85 -88.69
C GLU A 50 110.86 -9.17 -87.19
N LEU A 51 112.02 -9.40 -86.57
CA LEU A 51 112.12 -9.72 -85.14
C LEU A 51 111.73 -8.52 -84.26
N ASP A 52 112.22 -7.32 -84.59
CA ASP A 52 111.87 -6.09 -83.86
C ASP A 52 110.41 -5.66 -84.14
N GLU A 53 109.88 -5.90 -85.34
CA GLU A 53 108.45 -5.68 -85.64
C GLU A 53 107.55 -6.65 -84.84
N LEU A 54 107.86 -7.95 -84.83
CA LEU A 54 107.15 -8.93 -83.99
C LEU A 54 107.21 -8.53 -82.52
N LYS A 55 108.37 -8.09 -82.03
CA LYS A 55 108.56 -7.68 -80.63
C LYS A 55 107.74 -6.46 -80.26
N SER A 56 107.62 -5.46 -81.15
CA SER A 56 106.75 -4.29 -80.93
C SER A 56 105.26 -4.68 -80.91
N LYS A 57 104.84 -5.61 -81.77
CA LYS A 57 103.47 -6.15 -81.80
C LYS A 57 103.17 -6.99 -80.57
N ILE A 58 104.13 -7.81 -80.11
CA ILE A 58 104.04 -8.58 -78.86
C ILE A 58 103.89 -7.62 -77.68
N GLN A 59 104.75 -6.61 -77.50
CA GLN A 59 104.63 -5.65 -76.40
C GLN A 59 103.30 -4.87 -76.43
N LYS A 60 102.82 -4.50 -77.62
CA LYS A 60 101.50 -3.85 -77.76
C LYS A 60 100.37 -4.79 -77.36
N LEU A 61 100.41 -6.06 -77.80
CA LEU A 61 99.43 -7.08 -77.43
C LEU A 61 99.50 -7.43 -75.93
N GLU A 62 100.69 -7.49 -75.33
CA GLU A 62 100.90 -7.67 -73.89
C GLU A 62 100.29 -6.51 -73.10
N SER A 63 100.57 -5.25 -73.49
CA SER A 63 99.99 -4.08 -72.83
C SER A 63 98.46 -4.03 -72.92
N LEU A 64 97.90 -4.45 -74.06
CA LEU A 64 96.45 -4.51 -74.30
C LEU A 64 95.81 -5.71 -73.59
N LEU A 65 96.54 -6.81 -73.43
CA LEU A 65 96.13 -7.97 -72.62
C LEU A 65 96.10 -7.61 -71.13
N ASP A 66 97.11 -6.91 -70.62
CA ASP A 66 97.15 -6.44 -69.23
C ASP A 66 96.07 -5.40 -68.96
N GLU A 67 95.84 -4.45 -69.87
CA GLU A 67 94.72 -3.49 -69.77
C GLU A 67 93.37 -4.23 -69.74
N LYS A 68 93.15 -5.21 -70.62
CA LYS A 68 91.92 -6.03 -70.64
C LYS A 68 91.78 -6.92 -69.41
N SER A 69 92.87 -7.45 -68.88
CA SER A 69 92.93 -8.23 -67.63
C SER A 69 92.55 -7.34 -66.43
N GLN A 70 93.03 -6.11 -66.39
CA GLN A 70 92.68 -5.14 -65.33
C GLN A 70 91.25 -4.61 -65.48
N GLU A 71 90.75 -4.43 -66.72
CA GLU A 71 89.35 -4.08 -66.99
C GLU A 71 88.40 -5.22 -66.56
N LEU A 72 88.75 -6.48 -66.84
CA LEU A 72 87.99 -7.66 -66.37
C LEU A 72 87.91 -7.70 -64.85
N LYS A 73 89.04 -7.58 -64.13
CA LYS A 73 89.05 -7.54 -62.66
C LYS A 73 88.11 -6.46 -62.09
N ARG A 74 88.13 -5.25 -62.65
CA ARG A 74 87.20 -4.16 -62.24
C ARG A 74 85.74 -4.51 -62.50
N LYS A 75 85.43 -5.25 -63.58
CA LYS A 75 84.06 -5.73 -63.87
C LYS A 75 83.65 -6.85 -62.92
N ASP A 76 84.53 -7.80 -62.61
CA ASP A 76 84.26 -8.88 -61.66
C ASP A 76 84.02 -8.34 -60.24
N GLU A 77 84.82 -7.36 -59.80
CA GLU A 77 84.59 -6.64 -58.54
C GLU A 77 83.23 -5.92 -58.52
N ALA A 78 82.84 -5.27 -59.64
CA ALA A 78 81.54 -4.62 -59.76
C ALA A 78 80.37 -5.60 -59.85
N ILE A 79 80.56 -6.81 -60.39
CA ILE A 79 79.59 -7.89 -60.39
C ILE A 79 79.41 -8.42 -58.97
N ALA A 80 80.49 -8.74 -58.26
CA ALA A 80 80.43 -9.21 -56.86
C ALA A 80 79.73 -8.20 -55.93
N GLN A 81 79.94 -6.89 -56.14
CA GLN A 81 79.18 -5.86 -55.42
C GLN A 81 77.68 -5.89 -55.75
N LYS A 82 77.29 -6.04 -57.02
CA LYS A 82 75.88 -6.13 -57.43
C LYS A 82 75.22 -7.40 -56.90
N GLU A 83 75.90 -8.55 -56.93
CA GLU A 83 75.41 -9.81 -56.36
C GLU A 83 75.15 -9.68 -54.85
N LYS A 84 76.08 -9.05 -54.11
CA LYS A 84 75.89 -8.76 -52.67
C LYS A 84 74.72 -7.82 -52.38
N ILE A 85 74.43 -6.87 -53.28
CA ILE A 85 73.25 -6.01 -53.17
C ILE A 85 71.98 -6.82 -53.48
N ILE A 86 72.01 -7.69 -54.49
CA ILE A 86 70.88 -8.54 -54.88
C ILE A 86 70.54 -9.53 -53.75
N SER A 87 71.52 -10.19 -53.13
CA SER A 87 71.25 -11.09 -52.00
C SER A 87 70.63 -10.34 -50.82
N ALA A 88 71.20 -9.20 -50.42
CA ALA A 88 70.63 -8.38 -49.34
C ALA A 88 69.20 -7.88 -49.65
N LYS A 89 68.87 -7.65 -50.93
CA LYS A 89 67.50 -7.31 -51.36
C LYS A 89 66.57 -8.52 -51.33
N LEU A 90 67.02 -9.71 -51.72
CA LEU A 90 66.26 -10.95 -51.62
C LEU A 90 65.94 -11.29 -50.14
N ASP A 91 66.93 -11.17 -49.25
CA ASP A 91 66.74 -11.36 -47.80
C ASP A 91 65.69 -10.36 -47.24
N SER A 92 65.75 -9.10 -47.69
CA SER A 92 64.78 -8.06 -47.31
C SER A 92 63.37 -8.36 -47.83
N ILE A 93 63.24 -8.90 -49.04
CA ILE A 93 61.95 -9.29 -49.62
C ILE A 93 61.36 -10.47 -48.84
N SER A 94 62.17 -11.51 -48.56
CA SER A 94 61.73 -12.67 -47.77
C SER A 94 61.26 -12.29 -46.37
N LEU A 95 61.94 -11.33 -45.72
CA LEU A 95 61.53 -10.81 -44.42
C LEU A 95 60.17 -10.08 -44.51
N LEU A 96 59.98 -9.20 -45.50
CA LEU A 96 58.72 -8.49 -45.72
C LEU A 96 57.56 -9.42 -46.08
N GLU A 97 57.79 -10.47 -46.88
CA GLU A 97 56.78 -11.49 -47.19
C GLU A 97 56.34 -12.23 -45.92
N SER A 98 57.29 -12.58 -45.04
CA SER A 98 56.99 -13.21 -43.75
C SER A 98 56.21 -12.27 -42.81
N GLU A 99 56.51 -10.98 -42.82
CA GLU A 99 55.82 -9.97 -42.02
C GLU A 99 54.38 -9.75 -42.53
N ILE A 100 54.18 -9.62 -43.85
CA ILE A 100 52.86 -9.53 -44.48
C ILE A 100 52.01 -10.76 -44.16
N ALA A 101 52.56 -11.97 -44.26
CA ALA A 101 51.85 -13.19 -43.92
C ALA A 101 51.46 -13.23 -42.43
N SER A 102 52.32 -12.74 -41.53
CA SER A 102 52.02 -12.64 -40.10
C SER A 102 50.89 -11.64 -39.81
N LEU A 103 50.88 -10.49 -40.49
CA LEU A 103 49.89 -9.42 -40.32
C LEU A 103 48.52 -9.82 -40.89
N GLN A 104 48.49 -10.49 -42.04
CA GLN A 104 47.25 -11.05 -42.60
C GLN A 104 46.63 -12.08 -41.66
N LYS A 105 47.43 -13.04 -41.16
CA LYS A 105 46.95 -14.06 -40.21
C LYS A 105 46.44 -13.44 -38.90
N LYS A 106 47.12 -12.41 -38.38
CA LYS A 106 46.69 -11.69 -37.18
C LYS A 106 45.38 -10.92 -37.41
N GLY A 107 45.27 -10.19 -38.51
CA GLY A 107 44.06 -9.44 -38.86
C GLY A 107 42.83 -10.34 -39.08
N GLN A 108 43.02 -11.53 -39.64
CA GLN A 108 41.94 -12.50 -39.82
C GLN A 108 41.45 -13.08 -38.49
N LEU A 109 42.37 -13.43 -37.57
CA LEU A 109 42.03 -13.89 -36.22
C LEU A 109 41.31 -12.83 -35.38
N ASP A 110 41.81 -11.59 -35.36
CA ASP A 110 41.17 -10.48 -34.61
C ASP A 110 39.75 -10.20 -35.13
N ALA A 111 39.52 -10.30 -36.44
CA ALA A 111 38.20 -10.13 -37.05
C ALA A 111 37.23 -11.27 -36.68
N GLU A 112 37.69 -12.53 -36.74
CA GLU A 112 36.88 -13.70 -36.41
C GLU A 112 36.50 -13.73 -34.92
N GLU A 113 37.43 -13.37 -34.02
CA GLU A 113 37.16 -13.27 -32.58
C GLU A 113 36.17 -12.13 -32.24
N GLN A 114 36.24 -10.98 -32.93
CA GLN A 114 35.27 -9.90 -32.78
C GLN A 114 33.87 -10.31 -33.24
N VAL A 115 33.75 -11.05 -34.35
CA VAL A 115 32.47 -11.56 -34.87
C VAL A 115 31.84 -12.54 -33.88
N VAL A 116 32.60 -13.49 -33.33
CA VAL A 116 32.11 -14.42 -32.31
C VAL A 116 31.63 -13.67 -31.04
N LYS A 117 32.37 -12.66 -30.58
CA LYS A 117 31.96 -11.79 -29.46
C LYS A 117 30.68 -11.00 -29.76
N ALA A 118 30.49 -10.55 -31.00
CA ALA A 118 29.27 -9.84 -31.43
C ALA A 118 28.05 -10.78 -31.43
N TYR A 119 28.18 -12.00 -31.97
CA TYR A 119 27.10 -12.99 -31.94
C TYR A 119 26.73 -13.42 -30.52
N ALA A 120 27.72 -13.64 -29.64
CA ALA A 120 27.47 -13.97 -28.23
C ALA A 120 26.69 -12.85 -27.51
N ARG A 121 27.03 -11.57 -27.77
CA ARG A 121 26.30 -10.41 -27.25
C ARG A 121 24.88 -10.29 -27.83
N ALA A 122 24.70 -10.57 -29.12
CA ALA A 122 23.39 -10.54 -29.76
C ALA A 122 22.43 -11.59 -29.17
N HIS A 123 22.90 -12.83 -29.00
CA HIS A 123 22.12 -13.92 -28.39
C HIS A 123 21.80 -13.66 -26.90
N GLU A 124 22.71 -13.01 -26.16
CA GLU A 124 22.44 -12.59 -24.77
C GLU A 124 21.39 -11.48 -24.70
N LEU A 125 21.45 -10.48 -25.59
CA LEU A 125 20.41 -9.46 -25.73
C LEU A 125 19.06 -10.05 -26.15
N GLU A 126 19.05 -11.03 -27.04
CA GLU A 126 17.84 -11.75 -27.46
C GLU A 126 17.18 -12.47 -26.28
N ARG A 127 17.96 -13.18 -25.44
CA ARG A 127 17.45 -13.75 -24.17
C ARG A 127 16.86 -12.71 -23.23
N GLN A 128 17.50 -11.55 -23.09
CA GLN A 128 17.01 -10.48 -22.23
C GLN A 128 15.69 -9.88 -22.75
N VAL A 129 15.54 -9.73 -24.07
CA VAL A 129 14.29 -9.31 -24.71
C VAL A 129 13.17 -10.35 -24.48
N ASP A 130 13.48 -11.63 -24.62
CA ASP A 130 12.51 -12.71 -24.38
C ASP A 130 12.06 -12.80 -22.91
N ASP A 131 12.97 -12.61 -21.96
CA ASP A 131 12.62 -12.60 -20.54
C ASP A 131 11.76 -11.37 -20.18
N LEU A 132 12.16 -10.17 -20.62
CA LEU A 132 11.37 -8.95 -20.47
C LEU A 132 9.97 -9.07 -21.08
N LYS A 133 9.85 -9.74 -22.24
CA LYS A 133 8.56 -10.02 -22.89
C LYS A 133 7.68 -10.92 -22.02
N ARG A 134 8.22 -11.99 -21.44
CA ARG A 134 7.48 -12.87 -20.50
C ARG A 134 7.04 -12.14 -19.24
N GLN A 135 7.91 -11.29 -18.68
CA GLN A 135 7.57 -10.44 -17.53
C GLN A 135 6.42 -9.47 -17.88
N LEU A 136 6.45 -8.86 -19.06
CA LEU A 136 5.40 -7.96 -19.55
C LEU A 136 4.07 -8.69 -19.76
N GLU A 137 4.08 -9.90 -20.33
CA GLU A 137 2.89 -10.74 -20.48
C GLU A 137 2.28 -11.14 -19.12
N MET A 138 3.12 -11.50 -18.14
CA MET A 138 2.71 -11.79 -16.76
C MET A 138 2.07 -10.57 -16.08
N LEU A 139 2.75 -9.42 -16.09
CA LEU A 139 2.24 -8.17 -15.53
C LEU A 139 0.94 -7.71 -16.21
N ASN A 140 0.77 -7.95 -17.51
CA ASN A 140 -0.47 -7.66 -18.22
C ASN A 140 -1.61 -8.62 -17.83
N GLY A 141 -1.29 -9.87 -17.49
CA GLY A 141 -2.23 -10.83 -16.90
C GLY A 141 -2.70 -10.39 -15.51
N GLU A 142 -1.77 -10.01 -14.63
CA GLU A 142 -2.07 -9.48 -13.31
C GLU A 142 -2.85 -8.16 -13.37
N LYS A 143 -2.48 -7.24 -14.28
CA LYS A 143 -3.22 -6.00 -14.50
C LYS A 143 -4.69 -6.28 -14.81
N LYS A 144 -4.99 -7.25 -15.67
CA LYS A 144 -6.37 -7.65 -16.01
C LYS A 144 -7.12 -8.25 -14.81
N SER A 145 -6.46 -9.02 -13.95
CA SER A 145 -7.11 -9.55 -12.74
C SER A 145 -7.38 -8.44 -11.71
N TRP A 146 -6.46 -7.48 -11.54
CA TRP A 146 -6.70 -6.29 -10.73
C TRP A 146 -7.80 -5.39 -11.31
N GLU A 147 -7.89 -5.22 -12.62
CA GLU A 147 -8.99 -4.48 -13.28
C GLU A 147 -10.35 -5.16 -13.06
N THR A 148 -10.44 -6.50 -13.16
CA THR A 148 -11.70 -7.21 -12.88
C THR A 148 -12.10 -7.14 -11.40
N LEU A 149 -11.14 -7.27 -10.47
CA LEU A 149 -11.37 -7.08 -9.04
C LEU A 149 -11.81 -5.66 -8.70
N ALA A 150 -11.19 -4.63 -9.30
CA ALA A 150 -11.57 -3.23 -9.13
C ALA A 150 -13.00 -2.98 -9.62
N ASN A 151 -13.35 -3.46 -10.82
CA ASN A 151 -14.70 -3.35 -11.39
C ASN A 151 -15.76 -4.07 -10.53
N GLU A 152 -15.43 -5.21 -9.90
CA GLU A 152 -16.36 -5.90 -9.00
C GLU A 152 -16.50 -5.16 -7.65
N ALA A 153 -15.40 -4.62 -7.12
CA ALA A 153 -15.40 -3.80 -5.91
C ALA A 153 -16.21 -2.50 -6.11
N GLU A 154 -16.08 -1.86 -7.27
CA GLU A 154 -16.87 -0.67 -7.63
C GLU A 154 -18.37 -0.99 -7.68
N LYS A 155 -18.77 -2.08 -8.35
CA LYS A 155 -20.18 -2.54 -8.37
C LYS A 155 -20.71 -2.82 -6.96
N LYS A 156 -19.89 -3.41 -6.07
CA LYS A 156 -20.24 -3.63 -4.66
C LYS A 156 -20.38 -2.30 -3.89
N MET A 157 -19.51 -1.33 -4.17
CA MET A 157 -19.56 0.01 -3.57
C MET A 157 -20.80 0.80 -4.01
N GLN A 158 -21.09 0.86 -5.33
CA GLN A 158 -22.29 1.50 -5.86
C GLN A 158 -23.58 0.88 -5.26
N LYS A 159 -23.63 -0.46 -5.15
CA LYS A 159 -24.73 -1.18 -4.49
C LYS A 159 -24.84 -0.87 -2.98
N ALA A 160 -23.73 -0.59 -2.31
CA ALA A 160 -23.72 -0.17 -0.91
C ALA A 160 -24.21 1.28 -0.74
N ILE A 161 -23.82 2.19 -1.64
CA ILE A 161 -24.29 3.59 -1.68
C ILE A 161 -25.81 3.63 -1.86
N LEU A 162 -26.36 2.94 -2.86
CA LEU A 162 -27.82 2.86 -3.08
C LEU A 162 -28.59 2.28 -1.87
N ARG A 163 -27.99 1.35 -1.13
CA ARG A 163 -28.56 0.84 0.13
C ARG A 163 -28.54 1.89 1.23
N LEU A 164 -27.44 2.64 1.36
CA LEU A 164 -27.27 3.70 2.36
C LEU A 164 -28.28 4.83 2.13
N GLU A 165 -28.47 5.27 0.88
CA GLU A 165 -29.49 6.26 0.51
C GLU A 165 -30.91 5.80 0.87
N ASN A 166 -31.23 4.53 0.63
CA ASN A 166 -32.53 3.97 1.01
C ASN A 166 -32.70 3.89 2.54
N PHE A 167 -31.67 3.51 3.29
CA PHE A 167 -31.70 3.55 4.75
C PHE A 167 -31.84 4.98 5.31
N GLN A 168 -31.19 5.97 4.68
CA GLN A 168 -31.33 7.37 5.05
C GLN A 168 -32.77 7.86 4.84
N LYS A 169 -33.40 7.57 3.69
CA LYS A 169 -34.81 7.90 3.43
C LYS A 169 -35.75 7.27 4.46
N ILE A 170 -35.54 6.00 4.81
CA ILE A 170 -36.32 5.30 5.85
C ILE A 170 -36.12 5.96 7.23
N HIS A 171 -34.90 6.38 7.58
CA HIS A 171 -34.62 7.09 8.82
C HIS A 171 -35.33 8.45 8.86
N GLU A 172 -35.24 9.26 7.80
CA GLU A 172 -35.92 10.55 7.70
C GLU A 172 -37.45 10.41 7.80
N GLU A 173 -38.03 9.37 7.18
CA GLU A 173 -39.45 9.03 7.32
C GLU A 173 -39.79 8.66 8.77
N GLN A 174 -39.03 7.77 9.41
CA GLN A 174 -39.24 7.36 10.81
C GLN A 174 -39.13 8.54 11.77
N GLU A 175 -38.13 9.41 11.60
CA GLU A 175 -37.93 10.62 12.40
C GLU A 175 -39.08 11.62 12.21
N SER A 176 -39.62 11.75 10.99
CA SER A 176 -40.83 12.55 10.74
C SER A 176 -42.06 11.98 11.47
N ARG A 177 -42.25 10.66 11.46
CA ARG A 177 -43.37 9.98 12.12
C ARG A 177 -43.28 10.09 13.65
N ILE A 178 -42.08 9.95 14.22
CA ILE A 178 -41.83 10.16 15.65
C ILE A 178 -42.19 11.58 16.05
N ARG A 179 -41.74 12.60 15.31
CA ARG A 179 -42.10 14.01 15.60
C ARG A 179 -43.60 14.28 15.55
N VAL A 180 -44.35 13.61 14.68
CA VAL A 180 -45.81 13.71 14.61
C VAL A 180 -46.46 13.08 15.85
N THR A 181 -46.03 11.88 16.27
CA THR A 181 -46.59 11.22 17.45
C THR A 181 -46.22 11.92 18.76
N GLU A 182 -45.01 12.50 18.87
CA GLU A 182 -44.59 13.32 20.00
C GLU A 182 -45.45 14.58 20.16
N ARG A 183 -45.74 15.29 19.06
CA ARG A 183 -46.63 16.46 19.08
C ARG A 183 -48.06 16.10 19.50
N ALA A 184 -48.62 15.02 18.96
CA ALA A 184 -49.94 14.54 19.35
C ALA A 184 -49.99 14.20 20.86
N LEU A 185 -48.95 13.52 21.36
CA LEU A 185 -48.82 13.15 22.76
C LEU A 185 -48.69 14.38 23.70
N GLU A 186 -47.96 15.43 23.32
CA GLU A 186 -47.93 16.67 24.10
C GLU A 186 -49.27 17.44 24.07
N VAL A 187 -49.98 17.46 22.93
CA VAL A 187 -51.34 18.03 22.87
C VAL A 187 -52.28 17.28 23.82
N THR A 188 -52.33 15.95 23.77
CA THR A 188 -53.19 15.16 24.68
C THR A 188 -52.79 15.35 26.16
N LYS A 189 -51.49 15.49 26.48
CA LYS A 189 -51.05 15.83 27.84
C LYS A 189 -51.56 17.20 28.29
N GLU A 190 -51.52 18.20 27.42
CA GLU A 190 -51.94 19.56 27.76
C GLU A 190 -53.46 19.67 27.89
N GLU A 191 -54.21 19.01 27.01
CA GLU A 191 -55.66 18.84 27.14
C GLU A 191 -56.02 18.13 28.45
N MET A 192 -55.28 17.10 28.85
CA MET A 192 -55.49 16.42 30.14
C MET A 192 -55.19 17.35 31.34
N ARG A 193 -54.16 18.20 31.27
CA ARG A 193 -53.87 19.20 32.32
C ARG A 193 -54.98 20.24 32.40
N LYS A 194 -55.43 20.76 31.26
CA LYS A 194 -56.52 21.73 31.15
C LYS A 194 -57.83 21.15 31.69
N ALA A 195 -58.23 19.96 31.27
CA ALA A 195 -59.44 19.29 31.77
C ALA A 195 -59.39 19.02 33.28
N LYS A 196 -58.22 18.64 33.83
CA LYS A 196 -58.02 18.52 35.28
C LYS A 196 -58.17 19.87 35.99
N PHE A 197 -57.58 20.94 35.44
CA PHE A 197 -57.68 22.28 36.00
C PHE A 197 -59.12 22.79 35.99
N GLU A 198 -59.83 22.68 34.86
CA GLU A 198 -61.25 23.02 34.73
C GLU A 198 -62.14 22.20 35.67
N ALA A 199 -61.89 20.90 35.82
CA ALA A 199 -62.60 20.07 36.79
C ALA A 199 -62.35 20.55 38.24
N THR A 200 -61.10 20.86 38.62
CA THR A 200 -60.81 21.39 39.96
C THR A 200 -61.34 22.79 40.21
N LEU A 201 -61.43 23.64 39.18
CA LEU A 201 -62.11 24.95 39.26
C LEU A 201 -63.61 24.77 39.48
N LYS A 202 -64.28 23.98 38.64
CA LYS A 202 -65.72 23.70 38.79
C LYS A 202 -66.06 23.06 40.13
N ILE A 203 -65.21 22.18 40.66
CA ILE A 203 -65.38 21.62 42.01
C ILE A 203 -65.30 22.73 43.08
N LYS A 204 -64.39 23.70 42.95
CA LYS A 204 -64.30 24.84 43.89
C LYS A 204 -65.51 25.76 43.77
N GLU A 205 -65.87 26.19 42.55
CA GLU A 205 -67.08 26.99 42.30
C GLU A 205 -68.34 26.30 42.84
N LEU A 206 -68.47 24.99 42.60
CA LEU A 206 -69.56 24.19 43.15
C LEU A 206 -69.53 24.23 44.68
N THR A 207 -68.38 23.99 45.31
CA THR A 207 -68.23 23.98 46.77
C THR A 207 -68.56 25.33 47.40
N GLU A 208 -68.13 26.44 46.78
CA GLU A 208 -68.39 27.81 47.25
C GLU A 208 -69.87 28.20 47.08
N VAL A 209 -70.47 27.92 45.92
CA VAL A 209 -71.90 28.21 45.66
C VAL A 209 -72.82 27.32 46.49
N HIS A 210 -72.46 26.05 46.72
CA HIS A 210 -73.32 25.07 47.39
C HIS A 210 -73.21 25.11 48.91
N GLY A 211 -72.14 25.70 49.47
CA GLY A 211 -71.96 25.88 50.92
C GLY A 211 -73.05 26.72 51.59
N ALA A 212 -73.79 27.55 50.83
CA ALA A 212 -74.88 28.38 51.34
C ALA A 212 -76.24 28.21 50.61
N TRP A 213 -76.29 27.44 49.51
CA TRP A 213 -77.50 27.33 48.67
C TRP A 213 -78.03 25.91 48.43
N LEU A 214 -77.42 24.85 48.99
CA LEU A 214 -78.02 23.51 48.95
C LEU A 214 -79.38 23.52 49.67
N PRO A 215 -80.51 23.26 48.97
CA PRO A 215 -81.79 23.13 49.65
C PRO A 215 -81.74 21.97 50.65
N PRO A 216 -82.43 22.04 51.81
CA PRO A 216 -82.39 20.96 52.81
C PRO A 216 -82.75 19.57 52.25
N TRP A 217 -83.63 19.51 51.24
CA TRP A 217 -83.97 18.26 50.55
C TRP A 217 -82.81 17.68 49.73
N LEU A 218 -81.96 18.53 49.12
CA LEU A 218 -80.81 18.11 48.32
C LEU A 218 -79.60 17.79 49.20
N ALA A 219 -79.41 18.50 50.31
CA ALA A 219 -78.46 18.11 51.35
C ALA A 219 -78.84 16.74 51.96
N SER A 220 -80.13 16.46 52.15
CA SER A 220 -80.63 15.16 52.57
C SER A 220 -80.49 14.07 51.48
N HIS A 221 -80.66 14.42 50.20
CA HIS A 221 -80.43 13.51 49.08
C HIS A 221 -78.95 13.27 48.76
N TYR A 222 -78.03 14.16 49.15
CA TYR A 222 -76.59 14.00 48.92
C TYR A 222 -76.07 12.67 49.49
N GLY A 223 -76.48 12.31 50.71
CA GLY A 223 -76.13 11.01 51.30
C GLY A 223 -76.69 9.81 50.54
N HIS A 224 -77.85 9.95 49.89
CA HIS A 224 -78.42 8.92 49.03
C HIS A 224 -77.67 8.79 47.71
N PHE A 225 -77.30 9.90 47.06
CA PHE A 225 -76.48 9.90 45.85
C PHE A 225 -75.04 9.43 46.11
N GLU A 226 -74.42 9.84 47.23
CA GLU A 226 -73.11 9.32 47.63
C GLU A 226 -73.17 7.81 47.86
N SER A 227 -74.22 7.33 48.55
CA SER A 227 -74.47 5.89 48.72
C SER A 227 -74.63 5.17 47.39
N LEU A 228 -75.46 5.67 46.47
CA LEU A 228 -75.68 5.09 45.13
C LEU A 228 -74.42 5.06 44.27
N ILE A 229 -73.65 6.15 44.25
CA ILE A 229 -72.37 6.20 43.52
C ILE A 229 -71.38 5.21 44.14
N LYS A 230 -71.36 5.09 45.46
CA LYS A 230 -70.47 4.18 46.21
C LYS A 230 -70.88 2.72 46.05
N THR A 231 -72.17 2.37 46.03
CA THR A 231 -72.61 1.01 45.71
C THR A 231 -72.30 0.68 44.25
N HIS A 232 -72.72 1.50 43.30
CA HIS A 232 -72.50 1.25 41.87
C HIS A 232 -71.00 1.19 41.49
N TRP A 233 -70.16 2.01 42.15
CA TRP A 233 -68.70 1.92 42.04
C TRP A 233 -68.17 0.57 42.56
N ASN A 234 -68.61 0.11 43.73
CA ASN A 234 -68.17 -1.15 44.31
C ASN A 234 -68.73 -2.39 43.60
N GLU A 235 -69.94 -2.30 43.04
CA GLU A 235 -70.65 -3.39 42.34
C GLU A 235 -70.15 -3.61 40.91
N HIS A 236 -69.81 -2.53 40.18
CA HIS A 236 -69.50 -2.62 38.75
C HIS A 236 -68.11 -2.07 38.39
N ALA A 237 -67.80 -0.83 38.76
CA ALA A 237 -66.60 -0.15 38.27
C ALA A 237 -65.31 -0.72 38.88
N LYS A 238 -65.27 -0.88 40.21
CA LYS A 238 -64.15 -1.43 40.95
C LYS A 238 -63.80 -2.87 40.50
N PRO A 239 -64.73 -3.85 40.48
CA PRO A 239 -64.38 -5.20 40.04
C PRO A 239 -63.94 -5.24 38.56
N ALA A 240 -64.49 -4.41 37.68
CA ALA A 240 -64.02 -4.32 36.28
C ALA A 240 -62.58 -3.79 36.18
N ILE A 241 -62.22 -2.79 36.98
CA ILE A 241 -60.86 -2.25 37.07
C ILE A 241 -59.90 -3.27 37.70
N ASP A 242 -60.29 -3.92 38.79
CA ASP A 242 -59.47 -4.94 39.46
C ASP A 242 -59.19 -6.14 38.52
N VAL A 243 -60.18 -6.58 37.73
CA VAL A 243 -60.01 -7.60 36.68
C VAL A 243 -59.06 -7.13 35.58
N ALA A 244 -59.14 -5.87 35.16
CA ALA A 244 -58.21 -5.32 34.16
C ALA A 244 -56.76 -5.26 34.68
N ILE A 245 -56.56 -4.88 35.93
CA ILE A 245 -55.25 -4.83 36.61
C ILE A 245 -54.68 -6.26 36.78
N GLN A 246 -55.49 -7.23 37.20
CA GLN A 246 -55.06 -8.63 37.27
C GLN A 246 -54.67 -9.16 35.89
N LYS A 247 -55.51 -8.96 34.86
CA LYS A 247 -55.25 -9.43 33.50
C LYS A 247 -53.98 -8.82 32.88
N ALA A 248 -53.69 -7.55 33.17
CA ALA A 248 -52.44 -6.90 32.77
C ALA A 248 -51.22 -7.50 33.50
N SER A 249 -51.36 -7.79 34.80
CA SER A 249 -50.34 -8.42 35.63
C SER A 249 -50.03 -9.86 35.16
N ASP A 250 -51.06 -10.66 34.90
CA ASP A 250 -50.95 -12.03 34.38
C ASP A 250 -50.27 -12.08 33.01
N LYS A 251 -50.60 -11.14 32.12
CA LYS A 251 -49.95 -11.04 30.80
C LYS A 251 -48.49 -10.64 30.92
N THR A 252 -48.16 -9.76 31.86
CA THR A 252 -46.76 -9.39 32.16
C THR A 252 -45.98 -10.56 32.74
N ALA A 253 -46.57 -11.33 33.67
CA ALA A 253 -45.97 -12.54 34.22
C ALA A 253 -45.82 -13.66 33.17
N GLN A 254 -46.79 -13.80 32.25
CA GLN A 254 -46.72 -14.73 31.12
C GLN A 254 -45.58 -14.36 30.16
N ALA A 255 -45.39 -13.07 29.84
CA ALA A 255 -44.29 -12.58 29.03
C ALA A 255 -42.93 -12.81 29.71
N ALA A 256 -42.83 -12.59 31.03
CA ALA A 256 -41.62 -12.87 31.80
C ALA A 256 -41.23 -14.36 31.76
N LYS A 257 -42.20 -15.27 31.96
CA LYS A 257 -41.98 -16.73 31.83
C LYS A 257 -41.56 -17.14 30.41
N TRP A 258 -42.11 -16.50 29.38
CA TRP A 258 -41.70 -16.71 27.99
C TRP A 258 -40.26 -16.24 27.71
N ALA A 259 -39.84 -15.11 28.29
CA ALA A 259 -38.49 -14.57 28.14
C ALA A 259 -37.44 -15.35 28.95
N GLU A 260 -37.80 -15.93 30.09
CA GLU A 260 -36.89 -16.64 31.00
C GLU A 260 -35.98 -17.70 30.33
N PRO A 261 -36.46 -18.66 29.51
CA PRO A 261 -35.59 -19.62 28.83
C PRO A 261 -34.63 -18.97 27.83
N HIS A 262 -35.07 -17.92 27.12
CA HIS A 262 -34.21 -17.18 26.20
C HIS A 262 -33.13 -16.38 26.94
N VAL A 263 -33.48 -15.69 28.03
CA VAL A 263 -32.52 -14.97 28.89
C VAL A 263 -31.51 -15.94 29.53
N LYS A 264 -31.95 -17.10 30.01
CA LYS A 264 -31.06 -18.16 30.51
C LYS A 264 -30.13 -18.68 29.40
N THR A 265 -30.64 -18.90 28.19
CA THR A 265 -29.82 -19.35 27.05
C THR A 265 -28.80 -18.30 26.63
N VAL A 266 -29.16 -17.02 26.60
CA VAL A 266 -28.22 -15.90 26.36
C VAL A 266 -27.13 -15.89 27.44
N LYS A 267 -27.52 -15.94 28.72
CA LYS A 267 -26.59 -15.87 29.85
C LYS A 267 -25.62 -17.05 29.93
N VAL A 268 -26.08 -18.27 29.63
CA VAL A 268 -25.31 -19.51 29.80
C VAL A 268 -24.56 -19.93 28.54
N LYS A 269 -25.17 -19.79 27.35
CA LYS A 269 -24.58 -20.27 26.09
C LYS A 269 -23.92 -19.17 25.28
N TYR A 270 -24.62 -18.06 25.04
CA TYR A 270 -24.13 -17.04 24.12
C TYR A 270 -23.10 -16.08 24.75
N ILE A 271 -23.30 -15.63 26.00
CA ILE A 271 -22.33 -14.73 26.65
C ILE A 271 -20.93 -15.38 26.79
N PRO A 272 -20.77 -16.64 27.24
CA PRO A 272 -19.46 -17.29 27.27
C PRO A 272 -18.85 -17.48 25.87
N ALA A 273 -19.62 -17.98 24.90
CA ALA A 273 -19.13 -18.19 23.54
C ALA A 273 -18.68 -16.87 22.85
N VAL A 274 -19.36 -15.75 23.12
CA VAL A 274 -18.95 -14.42 22.65
C VAL A 274 -17.67 -13.96 23.35
N LYS A 275 -17.53 -14.19 24.67
CA LYS A 275 -16.29 -13.88 25.41
C LYS A 275 -15.10 -14.68 24.88
N GLU A 276 -15.26 -15.98 24.65
CA GLU A 276 -14.21 -16.85 24.09
C GLU A 276 -13.80 -16.39 22.68
N ARG A 277 -14.77 -16.15 21.79
CA ARG A 277 -14.49 -15.62 20.44
C ARG A 277 -13.83 -14.25 20.50
N TRP A 278 -14.24 -13.37 21.41
CA TRP A 278 -13.62 -12.07 21.61
C TRP A 278 -12.17 -12.17 22.14
N LEU A 279 -11.89 -13.14 23.01
CA LEU A 279 -10.52 -13.43 23.44
C LEU A 279 -9.64 -13.92 22.27
N VAL A 280 -10.14 -14.83 21.43
CA VAL A 280 -9.42 -15.31 20.22
C VAL A 280 -9.18 -14.17 19.23
N VAL A 281 -10.18 -13.32 18.98
CA VAL A 281 -10.01 -12.13 18.14
C VAL A 281 -8.96 -11.19 18.76
N LYS A 282 -9.00 -10.97 20.08
CA LYS A 282 -8.02 -10.12 20.77
C LYS A 282 -6.60 -10.70 20.69
N THR A 283 -6.40 -12.01 20.86
CA THR A 283 -5.06 -12.62 20.76
C THR A 283 -4.51 -12.58 19.33
N ASN A 284 -5.36 -12.77 18.32
CA ASN A 284 -4.92 -12.81 16.92
C ASN A 284 -4.72 -11.39 16.35
N VAL A 285 -5.58 -10.44 16.68
CA VAL A 285 -5.51 -9.06 16.16
C VAL A 285 -4.46 -8.22 16.87
N LYS A 286 -4.22 -8.44 18.18
CA LYS A 286 -3.23 -7.67 18.96
C LYS A 286 -1.84 -7.58 18.29
N PRO A 287 -1.15 -8.70 17.93
CA PRO A 287 0.18 -8.62 17.33
C PRO A 287 0.18 -7.91 15.97
N HIS A 288 -0.89 -8.03 15.19
CA HIS A 288 -1.03 -7.30 13.92
C HIS A 288 -1.20 -5.79 14.14
N VAL A 289 -1.98 -5.37 15.15
CA VAL A 289 -2.14 -3.95 15.52
C VAL A 289 -0.83 -3.38 16.07
N GLU A 290 -0.12 -4.12 16.92
CA GLU A 290 1.20 -3.71 17.44
C GLU A 290 2.23 -3.59 16.30
N THR A 291 2.27 -4.56 15.38
CA THR A 291 3.14 -4.51 14.18
C THR A 291 2.78 -3.34 13.26
N LEU A 292 1.48 -3.09 13.02
CA LEU A 292 1.02 -1.98 12.19
C LEU A 292 1.39 -0.63 12.83
N THR A 293 1.23 -0.52 14.16
CA THR A 293 1.58 0.69 14.91
C THR A 293 3.07 0.98 14.80
N MET A 294 3.91 -0.03 15.05
CA MET A 294 5.38 0.07 14.93
C MET A 294 5.80 0.48 13.51
N LYS A 295 5.29 -0.19 12.46
CA LYS A 295 5.58 0.17 11.06
C LYS A 295 5.08 1.56 10.68
N THR A 296 3.96 2.00 11.24
CA THR A 296 3.42 3.35 11.01
C THR A 296 4.30 4.40 11.68
N GLU A 297 4.82 4.14 12.87
CA GLU A 297 5.76 5.01 13.56
C GLU A 297 7.12 5.07 12.84
N GLU A 298 7.68 3.94 12.44
CA GLU A 298 8.90 3.86 11.61
C GLU A 298 8.75 4.63 10.30
N PHE A 299 7.64 4.42 9.58
CA PHE A 299 7.33 5.15 8.35
C PHE A 299 7.16 6.65 8.61
N TYR A 300 6.48 7.04 9.70
CA TYR A 300 6.31 8.45 10.06
C TYR A 300 7.64 9.13 10.40
N GLN A 301 8.51 8.49 11.20
CA GLN A 301 9.83 9.06 11.53
C GLN A 301 10.75 9.13 10.30
N THR A 302 10.71 8.11 9.43
CA THR A 302 11.46 8.09 8.16
C THR A 302 10.95 9.16 7.18
N SER A 303 9.64 9.27 7.02
CA SER A 303 9.00 10.30 6.20
C SER A 303 9.34 11.70 6.74
N LYS A 304 9.27 11.90 8.06
CA LYS A 304 9.65 13.14 8.72
C LYS A 304 11.12 13.48 8.52
N SER A 305 12.05 12.53 8.66
CA SER A 305 13.49 12.80 8.46
C SER A 305 13.81 13.13 7.00
N VAL A 306 13.16 12.47 6.03
CA VAL A 306 13.28 12.76 4.60
C VAL A 306 12.67 14.13 4.24
N ILE A 307 11.47 14.46 4.75
CA ILE A 307 10.75 15.70 4.39
C ILE A 307 11.34 16.94 5.09
N THR A 308 11.85 16.82 6.31
CA THR A 308 12.41 17.95 7.09
C THR A 308 13.39 18.84 6.30
N PRO A 309 14.43 18.34 5.62
CA PRO A 309 15.34 19.19 4.83
C PRO A 309 14.63 19.90 3.66
N TYR A 310 13.66 19.27 3.00
CA TYR A 310 12.88 19.93 1.94
C TYR A 310 11.93 20.99 2.50
N ALA A 311 11.34 20.77 3.67
CA ALA A 311 10.50 21.75 4.35
C ALA A 311 11.31 22.97 4.81
N ILE A 312 12.54 22.77 5.32
CA ILE A 312 13.49 23.84 5.64
C ILE A 312 13.87 24.62 4.37
N LYS A 313 14.34 23.92 3.32
CA LYS A 313 14.74 24.54 2.05
C LYS A 313 13.58 25.30 1.37
N SER A 314 12.36 24.78 1.45
CA SER A 314 11.16 25.46 0.94
C SER A 314 10.82 26.69 1.77
N LYS A 315 10.93 26.63 3.10
CA LYS A 315 10.73 27.79 3.98
C LYS A 315 11.78 28.88 3.75
N GLU A 316 13.03 28.51 3.49
CA GLU A 316 14.11 29.42 3.13
C GLU A 316 13.89 30.06 1.76
N ALA A 317 13.48 29.28 0.75
CA ALA A 317 13.17 29.79 -0.59
C ALA A 317 11.92 30.69 -0.64
N ILE A 318 10.87 30.36 0.13
CA ILE A 318 9.60 31.10 0.17
C ILE A 318 9.68 32.30 1.14
N GLY A 319 10.55 32.24 2.15
CA GLY A 319 10.71 33.26 3.19
C GLY A 319 10.84 34.70 2.66
N PRO A 320 11.72 34.99 1.67
CA PRO A 320 11.84 36.31 1.04
C PRO A 320 10.52 36.79 0.43
N TYR A 321 9.87 35.96 -0.39
CA TYR A 321 8.59 36.28 -1.02
C TYR A 321 7.47 36.49 0.01
N TYR A 322 7.43 35.68 1.07
CA TYR A 322 6.47 35.88 2.17
C TYR A 322 6.73 37.21 2.90
N LEU A 323 7.98 37.59 3.14
CA LEU A 323 8.32 38.88 3.74
C LEU A 323 7.92 40.06 2.83
N GLU A 324 8.05 39.91 1.52
CA GLU A 324 7.66 40.92 0.54
C GLU A 324 6.13 41.05 0.43
N VAL A 325 5.41 39.94 0.25
CA VAL A 325 3.93 39.91 0.32
C VAL A 325 3.44 40.43 1.67
N LYS A 326 4.14 40.17 2.77
CA LYS A 326 3.82 40.75 4.08
C LYS A 326 4.03 42.27 4.13
N LYS A 327 5.06 42.83 3.49
CA LYS A 327 5.21 44.29 3.35
C LYS A 327 4.03 44.91 2.60
N PHE A 328 3.61 44.31 1.49
CA PHE A 328 2.49 44.80 0.68
C PHE A 328 1.12 44.61 1.34
N SER A 329 0.87 43.46 1.97
CA SER A 329 -0.43 43.13 2.58
C SER A 329 -0.65 43.74 3.96
N LYS A 330 0.41 43.98 4.75
CA LYS A 330 0.31 44.54 6.09
C LYS A 330 -0.51 45.84 6.17
N PRO A 331 -0.31 46.89 5.35
CA PRO A 331 -1.15 48.10 5.43
C PRO A 331 -2.64 47.81 5.19
N TYR A 332 -2.99 46.91 4.28
CA TYR A 332 -4.39 46.51 4.04
C TYR A 332 -4.96 45.68 5.20
N ILE A 333 -4.17 44.77 5.77
CA ILE A 333 -4.55 43.99 6.96
C ILE A 333 -4.75 44.93 8.16
N ASP A 334 -3.85 45.89 8.37
CA ASP A 334 -3.94 46.89 9.43
C ASP A 334 -5.13 47.83 9.21
N GLN A 335 -5.45 48.19 7.95
CA GLN A 335 -6.64 48.97 7.60
C GLN A 335 -7.94 48.20 7.86
N VAL A 336 -8.03 46.94 7.43
CA VAL A 336 -9.18 46.05 7.70
C VAL A 336 -9.31 45.80 9.21
N ALA A 337 -8.21 45.56 9.92
CA ALA A 337 -8.22 45.39 11.37
C ALA A 337 -8.70 46.67 12.07
N THR A 338 -8.26 47.85 11.64
CA THR A 338 -8.68 49.15 12.20
C THR A 338 -10.16 49.42 11.94
N ALA A 339 -10.64 49.20 10.71
CA ALA A 339 -12.05 49.34 10.36
C ALA A 339 -12.95 48.33 11.09
N THR A 340 -12.47 47.09 11.28
CA THR A 340 -13.23 45.99 11.89
C THR A 340 -13.18 46.02 13.42
N LYS A 341 -12.15 46.64 14.03
CA LYS A 341 -11.98 46.77 15.49
C LYS A 341 -13.22 47.29 16.22
N PRO A 342 -13.85 48.43 15.86
CA PRO A 342 -15.05 48.91 16.55
C PRO A 342 -16.23 47.93 16.44
N HIS A 343 -16.37 47.22 15.32
CA HIS A 343 -17.43 46.22 15.14
C HIS A 343 -17.17 44.97 16.01
N VAL A 344 -15.92 44.48 16.06
CA VAL A 344 -15.54 43.34 16.92
C VAL A 344 -15.63 43.70 18.41
N GLU A 345 -15.27 44.93 18.80
CA GLU A 345 -15.44 45.41 20.17
C GLU A 345 -16.92 45.53 20.54
N LYS A 346 -17.78 46.07 19.66
CA LYS A 346 -19.24 46.12 19.84
C LYS A 346 -19.84 44.71 19.98
N VAL A 347 -19.48 43.79 19.10
CA VAL A 347 -19.88 42.37 19.16
C VAL A 347 -19.40 41.73 20.48
N ARG A 348 -18.15 41.96 20.88
CA ARG A 348 -17.59 41.46 22.16
C ARG A 348 -18.34 42.01 23.37
N VAL A 349 -18.74 43.28 23.37
CA VAL A 349 -19.56 43.90 24.44
C VAL A 349 -20.95 43.26 24.50
N VAL A 350 -21.62 43.08 23.36
CA VAL A 350 -22.94 42.43 23.26
C VAL A 350 -22.90 40.96 23.68
N LEU A 351 -21.84 40.22 23.34
CA LEU A 351 -21.67 38.81 23.74
C LEU A 351 -21.21 38.64 25.19
N LYS A 352 -20.55 39.62 25.81
CA LYS A 352 -20.05 39.58 27.20
C LYS A 352 -21.05 38.99 28.23
N PRO A 353 -22.35 39.39 28.27
CA PRO A 353 -23.33 38.76 29.16
C PRO A 353 -23.63 37.29 28.81
N TYR A 354 -23.67 36.92 27.52
CA TYR A 354 -23.90 35.54 27.08
C TYR A 354 -22.70 34.64 27.39
N THR A 355 -21.48 35.11 27.16
CA THR A 355 -20.26 34.39 27.54
C THR A 355 -20.18 34.19 29.05
N LYS A 356 -20.55 35.20 29.87
CA LYS A 356 -20.66 35.03 31.33
C LYS A 356 -21.69 33.96 31.73
N LYS A 357 -22.87 33.95 31.11
CA LYS A 357 -23.90 32.90 31.34
C LYS A 357 -23.38 31.51 30.96
N LEU A 358 -22.71 31.38 29.81
CA LEU A 358 -22.15 30.13 29.32
C LEU A 358 -21.03 29.59 30.23
N VAL A 359 -20.07 30.43 30.62
CA VAL A 359 -19.00 30.06 31.57
C VAL A 359 -19.57 29.66 32.93
N HIS A 360 -20.61 30.34 33.41
CA HIS A 360 -21.28 29.98 34.66
C HIS A 360 -22.03 28.64 34.57
N ALA A 361 -22.75 28.39 33.47
CA ALA A 361 -23.43 27.13 33.22
C ALA A 361 -22.43 25.96 33.07
N TYR A 362 -21.36 26.16 32.31
CA TYR A 362 -20.29 25.18 32.12
C TYR A 362 -19.52 24.92 33.43
N GLY A 363 -19.26 25.95 34.24
CA GLY A 363 -18.66 25.80 35.56
C GLY A 363 -19.56 25.03 36.55
N LYS A 364 -20.89 25.19 36.47
CA LYS A 364 -21.85 24.34 37.20
C LYS A 364 -21.79 22.90 36.69
N PHE A 365 -21.83 22.70 35.38
CA PHE A 365 -21.75 21.36 34.76
C PHE A 365 -20.48 20.61 35.15
N LEU A 366 -19.30 21.25 35.06
CA LEU A 366 -18.02 20.66 35.46
C LEU A 366 -17.99 20.30 36.95
N LYS A 367 -18.57 21.13 37.83
CA LYS A 367 -18.69 20.79 39.26
C LYS A 367 -19.59 19.57 39.47
N SER A 368 -20.75 19.49 38.81
CA SER A 368 -21.63 18.32 38.85
C SER A 368 -20.96 17.07 38.30
N ALA A 369 -20.23 17.18 37.18
CA ALA A 369 -19.48 16.08 36.58
C ALA A 369 -18.34 15.61 37.51
N ALA A 370 -17.60 16.52 38.14
CA ALA A 370 -16.55 16.19 39.10
C ALA A 370 -17.11 15.46 40.33
N VAL A 371 -18.24 15.91 40.90
CA VAL A 371 -18.92 15.23 42.00
C VAL A 371 -19.42 13.83 41.58
N TYR A 372 -19.96 13.70 40.37
CA TYR A 372 -20.38 12.40 39.84
C TYR A 372 -19.18 11.45 39.62
N HIS A 373 -18.08 11.95 39.04
CA HIS A 373 -16.85 11.19 38.87
C HIS A 373 -16.27 10.75 40.22
N HIS A 374 -16.20 11.64 41.22
CA HIS A 374 -15.76 11.29 42.58
C HIS A 374 -16.62 10.17 43.17
N LYS A 375 -17.95 10.30 43.09
CA LYS A 375 -18.90 9.32 43.62
C LYS A 375 -18.83 7.96 42.90
N VAL A 376 -18.61 7.96 41.59
CA VAL A 376 -18.38 6.73 40.81
C VAL A 376 -17.01 6.12 41.15
N GLN A 377 -15.98 6.93 41.38
CA GLN A 377 -14.63 6.49 41.74
C GLN A 377 -14.56 5.95 43.18
N GLU A 378 -15.30 6.53 44.13
CA GLU A 378 -15.51 5.99 45.48
C GLU A 378 -16.22 4.64 45.42
N ASN A 379 -17.32 4.53 44.66
CA ASN A 379 -18.01 3.25 44.44
C ASN A 379 -17.10 2.20 43.78
N TRP A 380 -16.27 2.60 42.81
CA TRP A 380 -15.29 1.70 42.18
C TRP A 380 -14.17 1.28 43.13
N ASN A 381 -13.69 2.19 43.98
CA ASN A 381 -12.68 1.87 45.01
C ASN A 381 -13.26 0.96 46.08
N GLY A 382 -14.52 1.14 46.49
CA GLY A 382 -15.25 0.24 47.38
C GLY A 382 -15.44 -1.15 46.76
N LEU A 383 -15.83 -1.22 45.47
CA LEU A 383 -15.94 -2.49 44.74
C LEU A 383 -14.58 -3.18 44.57
N ARG A 384 -13.50 -2.41 44.34
CA ARG A 384 -12.12 -2.91 44.27
C ARG A 384 -11.63 -3.41 45.63
N LEU A 385 -11.95 -2.72 46.73
CA LEU A 385 -11.67 -3.17 48.09
C LEU A 385 -12.42 -4.47 48.43
N LEU A 386 -13.69 -4.57 48.06
CA LEU A 386 -14.47 -5.82 48.18
C LEU A 386 -13.85 -6.96 47.35
N LEU A 387 -13.43 -6.69 46.11
CA LEU A 387 -12.74 -7.68 45.28
C LEU A 387 -11.38 -8.09 45.86
N CYS A 388 -10.61 -7.16 46.43
CA CYS A 388 -9.37 -7.47 47.16
C CYS A 388 -9.64 -8.29 48.43
N TRP A 389 -10.69 -7.98 49.20
CA TRP A 389 -11.09 -8.77 50.36
C TRP A 389 -11.52 -10.18 49.96
N LEU A 390 -12.32 -10.34 48.90
CA LEU A 390 -12.72 -11.64 48.36
C LEU A 390 -11.51 -12.43 47.83
N PHE A 391 -10.54 -11.76 47.20
CA PHE A 391 -9.30 -12.38 46.73
C PHE A 391 -8.41 -12.83 47.90
N LEU A 392 -8.30 -12.02 48.96
CA LEU A 392 -7.59 -12.40 50.19
C LEU A 392 -8.29 -13.55 50.92
N LEU A 393 -9.62 -13.55 51.02
CA LEU A 393 -10.42 -14.66 51.55
C LEU A 393 -10.21 -15.96 50.75
N PHE A 394 -10.17 -15.85 49.42
CA PHE A 394 -9.89 -16.96 48.52
C PHE A 394 -8.46 -17.49 48.70
N CYS A 395 -7.46 -16.61 48.82
CA CYS A 395 -6.10 -17.01 49.18
C CYS A 395 -6.03 -17.68 50.55
N CYS A 396 -6.69 -17.14 51.59
CA CYS A 396 -6.76 -17.77 52.90
C CYS A 396 -7.41 -19.16 52.86
N LEU A 397 -8.49 -19.34 52.08
CA LEU A 397 -9.11 -20.65 51.85
C LEU A 397 -8.18 -21.64 51.13
N ILE A 398 -7.38 -21.17 50.18
CA ILE A 398 -6.37 -22.01 49.49
C ILE A 398 -5.23 -22.41 50.44
N TYR A 399 -4.73 -21.48 51.28
CA TYR A 399 -3.65 -21.76 52.23
C TYR A 399 -4.11 -22.50 53.50
N ALA A 400 -5.40 -22.45 53.84
CA ALA A 400 -5.98 -23.16 54.99
C ALA A 400 -6.46 -24.59 54.67
N LEU A 401 -6.27 -25.08 53.44
CA LEU A 401 -6.52 -26.47 53.06
C LEU A 401 -5.21 -27.29 53.11
N PRO A 402 -4.92 -28.03 54.20
CA PRO A 402 -3.71 -28.82 54.29
C PRO A 402 -3.78 -30.03 53.34
N PHE A 403 -2.94 -29.99 52.30
CA PHE A 403 -2.66 -31.14 51.44
C PHE A 403 -1.86 -32.18 52.23
N SER A 404 -2.53 -33.11 52.93
CA SER A 404 -1.89 -34.17 53.70
C SER A 404 -2.45 -35.55 53.36
N GLY A 405 -1.64 -36.36 52.68
CA GLY A 405 -1.97 -37.73 52.31
C GLY A 405 -1.09 -38.75 53.03
N LYS A 406 -1.72 -39.60 53.87
CA LYS A 406 -1.22 -40.89 54.43
C LYS A 406 0.02 -40.76 55.37
N LYS A 407 0.09 -41.44 56.54
CA LYS A 407 -0.10 -42.89 56.74
C LYS A 407 0.00 -43.34 58.22
N GLN A 408 -0.85 -44.32 58.60
CA GLN A 408 -0.68 -45.41 59.61
C GLN A 408 -1.02 -45.29 61.14
N ARG A 409 -1.92 -46.24 61.53
CA ARG A 409 -1.89 -47.23 62.65
C ARG A 409 -2.51 -46.95 64.05
N ASN A 410 -3.60 -47.70 64.29
CA ASN A 410 -3.90 -48.59 65.43
C ASN A 410 -4.40 -48.06 66.80
N LEU A 411 -5.66 -48.38 67.13
CA LEU A 411 -6.19 -49.05 68.35
C LEU A 411 -7.74 -49.01 68.25
N LEU A 412 -8.43 -50.12 67.94
CA LEU A 412 -9.00 -51.15 68.83
C LEU A 412 -10.06 -50.66 69.85
N GLU A 413 -11.17 -51.41 69.94
CA GLU A 413 -12.25 -51.37 70.96
C GLU A 413 -13.09 -50.05 70.99
N THR A 414 -14.39 -50.04 70.73
CA THR A 414 -15.46 -50.84 71.37
C THR A 414 -16.69 -51.04 70.46
N LEU A 415 -17.27 -52.25 70.50
CA LEU A 415 -18.65 -52.57 70.09
C LEU A 415 -19.48 -52.75 71.39
N PRO A 416 -20.82 -52.56 71.40
CA PRO A 416 -21.68 -53.60 70.81
C PRO A 416 -22.98 -53.11 70.15
N THR A 417 -23.56 -54.00 69.31
CA THR A 417 -25.01 -54.35 69.12
C THR A 417 -26.10 -53.27 69.36
N MET A 418 -27.22 -53.19 68.63
CA MET A 418 -27.97 -54.21 67.89
C MET A 418 -29.09 -53.52 67.07
N HIS A 419 -29.35 -53.90 65.83
CA HIS A 419 -30.63 -54.51 65.39
C HIS A 419 -30.79 -54.54 63.85
N VAL A 420 -31.23 -55.70 63.37
CA VAL A 420 -31.65 -55.94 62.00
C VAL A 420 -33.14 -55.62 61.87
N VAL A 421 -33.53 -54.85 60.86
CA VAL A 421 -34.84 -55.00 60.19
C VAL A 421 -34.64 -54.98 58.67
N ARG A 422 -35.26 -55.95 57.99
CA ARG A 422 -35.10 -56.24 56.56
C ARG A 422 -36.47 -56.41 55.93
N VAL A 423 -36.86 -55.52 55.02
CA VAL A 423 -38.02 -55.67 54.12
C VAL A 423 -37.59 -55.15 52.74
N LYS A 424 -37.21 -55.99 51.76
CA LYS A 424 -38.02 -56.81 50.84
C LYS A 424 -39.05 -56.04 49.99
N GLY A 425 -38.58 -55.53 48.84
CA GLY A 425 -39.10 -55.87 47.50
C GLY A 425 -40.44 -55.31 47.00
N GLY A 426 -40.43 -54.71 45.79
CA GLY A 426 -41.64 -54.40 45.01
C GLY A 426 -41.39 -53.51 43.79
N ILE A 427 -41.62 -54.04 42.58
CA ILE A 427 -41.67 -53.37 41.26
C ILE A 427 -42.73 -54.13 40.40
N PRO A 428 -43.17 -53.73 39.18
CA PRO A 428 -43.16 -52.43 38.46
C PRO A 428 -44.51 -52.09 37.74
N THR A 429 -44.47 -51.13 36.79
CA THR A 429 -45.35 -50.93 35.59
C THR A 429 -46.59 -50.01 35.73
N SER A 430 -47.12 -49.30 34.70
CA SER A 430 -46.84 -49.28 33.23
C SER A 430 -47.20 -47.93 32.53
N ARG A 431 -46.74 -47.81 31.26
CA ARG A 431 -47.20 -47.00 30.08
C ARG A 431 -46.13 -46.04 29.54
N MET A 432 -45.46 -46.36 28.42
CA MET A 432 -45.90 -46.29 27.00
C MET A 432 -45.97 -44.84 26.46
N ALA A 433 -45.46 -44.49 25.27
CA ALA A 433 -44.87 -45.28 24.18
C ALA A 433 -43.74 -44.52 23.44
N ALA A 434 -43.17 -45.15 22.40
CA ALA A 434 -41.98 -44.70 21.69
C ALA A 434 -42.22 -43.66 20.58
N SER A 435 -41.09 -43.09 20.11
CA SER A 435 -40.94 -42.14 19.01
C SER A 435 -41.40 -42.67 17.64
N CYS A 436 -41.87 -41.77 16.76
CA CYS A 436 -42.03 -42.02 15.33
C CYS A 436 -41.57 -40.83 14.45
N TYR A 437 -40.51 -41.09 13.67
CA TYR A 437 -40.17 -40.58 12.33
C TYR A 437 -39.96 -39.08 12.03
N LEU A 438 -38.66 -38.77 11.83
CA LEU A 438 -38.04 -38.24 10.59
C LEU A 438 -38.92 -37.48 9.57
N SER A 439 -38.43 -36.30 9.16
CA SER A 439 -38.95 -35.53 8.02
C SER A 439 -37.83 -35.17 7.04
N SER A 440 -37.99 -35.54 5.76
CA SER A 440 -37.22 -34.98 4.64
C SER A 440 -37.83 -35.34 3.28
N SER A 441 -38.41 -34.37 2.55
CA SER A 441 -38.16 -34.08 1.11
C SER A 441 -39.30 -33.32 0.40
N SER A 442 -38.93 -32.15 -0.13
CA SER A 442 -39.25 -31.55 -1.43
C SER A 442 -40.49 -31.94 -2.27
N ALA A 443 -41.30 -30.91 -2.59
CA ALA A 443 -41.89 -30.58 -3.90
C ALA A 443 -42.29 -29.09 -3.82
N ILE A 444 -41.87 -28.12 -4.65
CA ILE A 444 -41.84 -27.99 -6.11
C ILE A 444 -43.20 -28.27 -6.76
N TYR A 445 -43.90 -27.20 -7.11
CA TYR A 445 -44.75 -27.14 -8.30
C TYR A 445 -44.56 -25.79 -9.00
N LEU A 446 -44.45 -25.85 -10.32
CA LEU A 446 -44.24 -24.74 -11.27
C LEU A 446 -45.04 -25.10 -12.53
N SER A 447 -45.28 -24.12 -13.42
CA SER A 447 -46.03 -24.19 -14.70
C SER A 447 -47.55 -23.90 -14.63
N SER A 448 -48.16 -23.25 -15.63
CA SER A 448 -47.63 -22.46 -16.77
C SER A 448 -48.76 -21.65 -17.45
N HIS A 449 -48.38 -20.71 -18.32
CA HIS A 449 -49.18 -19.91 -19.27
C HIS A 449 -50.13 -18.86 -18.65
N GLY A 450 -50.25 -17.64 -19.19
CA GLY A 450 -49.52 -16.99 -20.29
C GLY A 450 -50.40 -15.94 -20.97
N GLY A 451 -49.93 -14.71 -21.19
CA GLY A 451 -50.79 -13.66 -21.76
C GLY A 451 -50.12 -12.29 -21.94
N PHE A 452 -49.94 -11.91 -23.20
CA PHE A 452 -49.38 -10.68 -23.77
C PHE A 452 -50.23 -9.40 -23.53
N ARG A 453 -49.57 -8.23 -23.66
CA ARG A 453 -50.11 -6.84 -23.76
C ARG A 453 -50.79 -6.29 -22.48
N GLY A 454 -50.70 -5.01 -22.13
CA GLY A 454 -50.03 -3.88 -22.79
C GLY A 454 -51.00 -2.75 -23.14
N TYR A 455 -51.08 -1.75 -22.25
CA TYR A 455 -51.31 -0.33 -22.49
C TYR A 455 -50.80 0.44 -21.26
#